data_AF-A0A4U7EQP0-F1
#
_entry.id   AF-A0A4U7EQP0-F1
#
_cell.length_a   1.000
_cell.length_b   1.000
_cell.length_c   1.000
_cell.angle_alpha   90.00
_cell.angle_beta   90.00
_cell.angle_gamma   90.00
#
_symmetry.space_group_name_H-M   'P 1'
#
loop_
_entity.id
_entity.type
_entity.pdbx_description
1 polymer ?
#
loop_
_entity_poly.entity_id
_entity_poly.type
_entity_poly.pdbx_seq_one_letter_code
_entity_poly.pdbx_strand_id
1 'polypeptide(L)'
;MQHNTDVGRIEAAQNTAERLKSTNVLTPREADAYAFRSIYNIPRGETADALGVSKSRVDNALRSAKDAIAGARILINMLDDTEIE
;
A
#
# COMPACT_ATOMS: atom_id res chain seq x y z
N MET A 1 -16.38 12.10 -19.20
CA MET A 1 -16.74 12.30 -17.78
C MET A 1 -15.92 11.41 -16.82
N GLN A 2 -14.76 10.87 -17.20
CA GLN A 2 -13.96 9.97 -16.35
C GLN A 2 -12.98 10.68 -15.39
N HIS A 3 -12.64 11.95 -15.65
CA HIS A 3 -11.62 12.67 -14.86
C HIS A 3 -11.97 12.90 -13.39
N ASN A 4 -13.26 13.00 -13.04
CA ASN A 4 -13.68 13.29 -11.66
C ASN A 4 -13.55 12.07 -10.72
N THR A 5 -13.61 10.87 -11.28
CA THR A 5 -13.48 9.60 -10.54
C THR A 5 -12.03 9.19 -10.30
N ASP A 6 -11.07 9.67 -11.10
CA ASP A 6 -9.65 9.34 -10.93
C ASP A 6 -9.00 10.18 -9.84
N VAL A 7 -9.29 11.49 -9.80
CA VAL A 7 -8.74 12.39 -8.78
C VAL A 7 -9.17 11.97 -7.38
N GLY A 8 -10.45 11.62 -7.18
CA GLY A 8 -10.93 11.16 -5.87
C GLY A 8 -10.31 9.83 -5.41
N ARG A 9 -9.95 8.94 -6.34
CA ARG A 9 -9.26 7.68 -6.01
C ARG A 9 -7.81 7.91 -5.62
N ILE A 10 -7.11 8.83 -6.30
CA ILE A 10 -5.73 9.20 -5.95
C ILE A 10 -5.68 9.83 -4.56
N GLU A 11 -6.57 10.76 -4.25
CA GLU A 11 -6.65 11.39 -2.93
C GLU A 11 -6.96 10.37 -1.83
N ALA A 12 -7.92 9.46 -2.06
CA ALA A 12 -8.23 8.40 -1.11
C ALA A 12 -7.04 7.43 -0.89
N ALA A 13 -6.29 7.12 -1.96
CA ALA A 13 -5.07 6.33 -1.88
C ALA A 13 -3.97 7.03 -1.07
N GLN A 14 -3.79 8.35 -1.24
CA GLN A 14 -2.85 9.15 -0.45
C GLN A 14 -3.22 9.15 1.03
N ASN A 15 -4.48 9.43 1.35
CA ASN A 15 -4.97 9.43 2.73
C ASN A 15 -4.77 8.06 3.40
N THR A 16 -5.00 6.97 2.66
CA THR A 16 -4.75 5.61 3.15
C THR A 16 -3.26 5.34 3.32
N ALA A 17 -2.42 5.79 2.38
CA ALA A 17 -0.97 5.65 2.49
C ALA A 17 -0.43 6.37 3.73
N GLU A 18 -0.90 7.57 4.06
CA GLU A 18 -0.51 8.28 5.28
C GLU A 18 -0.87 7.50 6.55
N ARG A 19 -2.06 6.88 6.59
CA ARG A 19 -2.45 6.01 7.70
C ARG A 19 -1.60 4.75 7.80
N LEU A 20 -1.20 4.18 6.66
CA LEU A 20 -0.30 3.03 6.64
C LEU A 20 1.11 3.41 7.12
N LYS A 21 1.61 4.60 6.75
CA LYS A 21 2.91 5.13 7.21
C LYS A 21 2.97 5.23 8.73
N SER A 22 1.89 5.63 9.38
CA SER A 22 1.85 5.73 10.84
C SER A 22 1.89 4.39 11.58
N THR A 23 1.72 3.26 10.88
CA THR A 23 1.74 1.93 11.53
C THR A 23 3.16 1.41 11.79
N ASN A 24 4.19 2.01 11.18
CA ASN A 24 5.57 1.50 11.17
C ASN A 24 5.74 0.05 10.64
N VAL A 25 4.69 -0.57 10.07
CA VAL A 25 4.78 -1.88 9.40
C VAL A 25 5.37 -1.74 8.00
N LEU A 26 5.07 -0.62 7.33
CA LEU A 26 5.52 -0.32 5.98
C LEU A 26 6.39 0.93 5.99
N THR A 27 7.43 0.93 5.16
CA THR A 27 8.14 2.17 4.81
C THR A 27 7.22 3.11 4.01
N PRO A 28 7.52 4.41 3.93
CA PRO A 28 6.69 5.34 3.17
C PRO A 28 6.42 4.92 1.73
N ARG A 29 7.45 4.41 1.05
CA ARG A 29 7.33 3.96 -0.36
C ARG A 29 6.47 2.71 -0.49
N GLU A 30 6.56 1.79 0.46
CA GLU A 30 5.75 0.57 0.49
C GLU A 30 4.28 0.91 0.77
N ALA A 31 4.03 1.81 1.73
CA ALA A 31 2.70 2.30 2.04
C ALA A 31 2.04 2.96 0.83
N ASP A 32 2.76 3.84 0.13
CA ASP A 32 2.28 4.50 -1.08
C ASP A 32 1.96 3.46 -2.18
N ALA A 33 2.91 2.58 -2.49
CA ALA A 33 2.71 1.58 -3.54
C ALA A 33 1.57 0.60 -3.20
N TYR A 34 1.44 0.18 -1.95
CA TYR A 34 0.41 -0.74 -1.50
C TYR A 34 -0.99 -0.11 -1.53
N ALA A 35 -1.14 1.12 -1.01
CA ALA A 35 -2.41 1.83 -1.05
C ALA A 35 -2.88 2.02 -2.50
N PHE A 36 -2.02 2.56 -3.35
CA PHE A 36 -2.37 2.83 -4.75
C PHE A 36 -2.70 1.56 -5.51
N ARG A 37 -1.84 0.53 -5.45
CA ARG A 37 -1.93 -0.65 -6.33
C ARG A 37 -2.83 -1.75 -5.77
N SER A 38 -2.79 -2.03 -4.48
CA SER A 38 -3.51 -3.16 -3.87
C SER A 38 -4.88 -2.77 -3.33
N ILE A 39 -5.03 -1.57 -2.75
CA ILE A 39 -6.28 -1.15 -2.11
C ILE A 39 -7.18 -0.47 -3.14
N TYR A 40 -6.65 0.51 -3.88
CA TYR A 40 -7.43 1.32 -4.82
C TYR A 40 -7.33 0.89 -6.28
N ASN A 41 -6.54 -0.14 -6.58
CA ASN A 41 -6.35 -0.70 -7.93
C ASN A 41 -5.94 0.34 -8.99
N ILE A 42 -5.21 1.37 -8.59
CA ILE A 42 -4.72 2.40 -9.51
C ILE A 42 -3.68 1.76 -10.44
N PRO A 43 -3.77 1.95 -11.77
CA PRO A 43 -2.81 1.38 -12.72
C PRO A 43 -1.35 1.75 -12.44
N ARG A 44 -0.44 0.88 -12.88
CA ARG A 44 1.00 1.00 -12.62
C ARG A 44 1.57 2.31 -13.14
N GLY A 45 1.10 2.74 -14.31
CA GLY A 45 1.51 4.02 -14.91
C GLY A 45 1.04 5.20 -14.06
N GLU A 46 -0.27 5.28 -13.81
CA GLU A 46 -0.85 6.34 -13.00
C GLU A 46 -0.27 6.41 -11.58
N THR A 47 0.04 5.27 -10.96
CA THR A 47 0.73 5.24 -9.66
C THR A 47 2.13 5.82 -9.75
N ALA A 48 2.90 5.47 -10.79
CA ALA A 48 4.24 5.99 -10.99
C ALA A 48 4.22 7.51 -11.23
N ASP A 49 3.26 7.98 -12.03
CA ASP A 49 3.07 9.40 -12.33
C ASP A 49 2.63 10.18 -11.08
N ALA A 50 1.65 9.67 -10.32
CA ALA A 50 1.16 10.31 -9.09
C ALA A 50 2.21 10.38 -7.98
N LEU A 51 3.10 9.38 -7.89
CA LEU A 51 4.15 9.33 -6.88
C LEU A 51 5.48 9.96 -7.35
N GLY A 52 5.58 10.37 -8.62
CA GLY A 52 6.81 10.95 -9.18
C GLY A 52 8.00 9.97 -9.17
N VAL A 53 7.75 8.67 -9.40
CA VAL A 53 8.78 7.62 -9.39
C VAL A 53 8.71 6.74 -10.62
N SER A 54 9.75 5.94 -10.88
CA SER A 54 9.73 4.98 -11.98
C SER A 54 8.76 3.83 -11.71
N LYS A 55 8.17 3.27 -12.78
CA LYS A 55 7.30 2.08 -12.68
C LYS A 55 7.98 0.89 -11.99
N SER A 56 9.29 0.69 -12.18
CA SER A 56 10.01 -0.39 -11.49
C SER A 56 10.15 -0.15 -9.98
N ARG A 57 10.25 1.11 -9.54
CA ARG A 57 10.23 1.44 -8.11
C ARG A 57 8.88 1.14 -7.49
N VAL A 58 7.78 1.41 -8.20
CA VAL A 58 6.43 1.02 -7.76
C VAL A 58 6.35 -0.50 -7.59
N ASP A 59 6.79 -1.27 -8.57
CA ASP A 59 6.71 -2.75 -8.50
C ASP A 59 7.55 -3.32 -7.36
N ASN A 60 8.77 -2.80 -7.17
CA ASN A 60 9.65 -3.22 -6.09
C ASN A 60 9.08 -2.88 -4.71
N ALA A 61 8.58 -1.65 -4.54
CA ALA A 61 7.94 -1.24 -3.29
C ALA A 61 6.67 -2.05 -3.02
N LEU A 62 5.87 -2.33 -4.04
CA LEU A 62 4.66 -3.15 -3.90
C LEU A 62 4.97 -4.59 -3.48
N ARG A 63 5.99 -5.21 -4.09
CA ARG A 63 6.44 -6.56 -3.71
C ARG A 63 6.89 -6.58 -2.24
N SER A 64 7.78 -5.67 -1.88
CA SER A 64 8.28 -5.55 -0.50
C SER A 64 7.14 -5.31 0.51
N ALA A 65 6.18 -4.45 0.17
CA ALA A 65 5.00 -4.19 1.01
C ALA A 65 4.15 -5.46 1.22
N LYS A 66 3.97 -6.28 0.19
CA LYS A 66 3.22 -7.54 0.29
C LYS A 66 3.93 -8.54 1.20
N ASP A 67 5.25 -8.63 1.11
CA ASP A 67 6.05 -9.51 1.96
C ASP A 67 5.97 -9.06 3.43
N ALA A 68 6.09 -7.76 3.70
CA ALA A 68 5.95 -7.19 5.04
C ALA A 68 4.56 -7.45 5.64
N ILE A 69 3.48 -7.26 4.87
CA ILE A 69 2.11 -7.52 5.33
C ILE A 69 1.87 -9.00 5.56
N ALA A 70 2.41 -9.88 4.71
CA ALA A 70 2.32 -11.32 4.91
C ALA A 70 3.02 -11.72 6.23
N GLY A 71 4.21 -11.19 6.50
CA GLY A 71 4.91 -11.38 7.77
C GLY A 71 4.12 -10.89 8.99
N ALA A 72 3.55 -9.68 8.91
CA ALA A 72 2.72 -9.13 9.97
C ALA A 72 1.47 -9.97 10.24
N ARG A 73 0.82 -10.50 9.19
CA ARG A 73 -0.32 -11.41 9.32
C ARG A 73 0.06 -12.73 9.99
N ILE A 74 1.21 -13.29 9.65
CA ILE A 74 1.73 -14.51 10.30
C ILE A 74 1.93 -14.24 11.79
N LEU A 75 2.54 -13.11 12.16
CA LEU A 75 2.74 -12.75 13.56
C LEU A 75 1.42 -12.61 14.33
N ILE A 76 0.42 -11.94 13.75
CA ILE A 76 -0.91 -11.82 14.37
C ILE A 76 -1.53 -13.20 14.58
N ASN A 77 -1.51 -14.06 13.56
CA ASN A 77 -2.04 -15.42 13.70
C ASN A 77 -1.33 -16.19 14.81
N MET A 78 0.00 -16.06 14.94
CA MET A 78 0.75 -16.69 16.02
C MET A 78 0.35 -16.15 17.40
N LEU A 79 0.10 -14.84 17.53
CA LEU A 79 -0.34 -14.24 18.79
C LEU A 79 -1.76 -14.68 19.15
N ASP A 80 -2.67 -14.69 18.19
CA ASP A 80 -4.06 -15.17 18.36
C ASP A 80 -4.07 -16.65 18.79
N ASP A 81 -3.18 -17.48 18.21
CA ASP A 81 -3.01 -18.89 18.59
C ASP A 81 -2.40 -19.06 20.00
N THR A 82 -1.64 -18.06 20.49
CA THR A 82 -0.98 -18.09 21.81
C THR A 82 -1.86 -17.52 22.92
N GLU A 83 -2.87 -16.70 22.61
CA GLU A 83 -3.85 -16.18 23.57
C GLU A 83 -4.91 -17.23 23.99
N ILE A 84 -4.76 -18.48 23.55
CA ILE A 84 -5.54 -19.64 23.99
C ILE A 84 -4.65 -20.53 24.89
N GLU A 85 -4.54 -20.16 26.17
CA GLU A 85 -4.47 -21.01 27.41
C GLU A 85 -3.88 -20.24 28.61
#